data_AF-F4B7A5-F1
#
_entry.id   AF-F4B7A5-F1
#
_cell.length_a   1.000
_cell.length_b   1.000
_cell.length_c   1.000
_cell.angle_alpha   90.00
_cell.angle_beta   90.00
_cell.angle_gamma   90.00
#
_symmetry.space_group_name_H-M   'P 1'
#
loop_
_entity.id
_entity.type
_entity.pdbx_description
1 polymer ?
#
loop_
_entity_poly.entity_id
_entity_poly.type
_entity_poly.pdbx_seq_one_letter_code
_entity_poly.pdbx_strand_id
1 'polypeptide(L)'
;MYRKTIQLKKVNEVEWTLCIRDNIMLRGKLKVIIYLLEKIEITFRNPDGYGVIELNQGKILNISYKGILESKIKEKLTQCSPILVDTIKEKTCF
;
A
#
# COMPACT_ATOMS: atom_id res chain seq x y z
N MET A 1 -7.84 20.66 4.32
CA MET A 1 -8.67 20.16 3.20
C MET A 1 -7.85 19.12 2.42
N TYR A 2 -7.71 17.90 2.95
CA TYR A 2 -6.85 16.83 2.39
C TYR A 2 -7.53 16.16 1.19
N ARG A 3 -7.38 16.74 0.00
CA ARG A 3 -7.87 16.12 -1.25
C ARG A 3 -7.05 14.86 -1.55
N LYS A 4 -7.55 13.70 -1.10
CA LYS A 4 -7.30 12.33 -1.58
C LYS A 4 -5.88 12.07 -2.14
N THR A 5 -4.90 12.02 -1.24
CA THR A 5 -3.50 11.62 -1.54
C THR A 5 -3.40 10.19 -2.05
N ILE A 6 -4.38 9.33 -1.77
CA ILE A 6 -4.35 7.91 -2.14
C ILE A 6 -5.51 7.59 -3.10
N GLN A 7 -5.19 6.92 -4.20
CA GLN A 7 -6.16 6.37 -5.15
C GLN A 7 -5.97 4.87 -5.24
N LEU A 8 -7.07 4.14 -5.02
CA LEU A 8 -7.12 2.69 -5.04
C LEU A 8 -8.18 2.25 -6.05
N LYS A 9 -7.78 1.47 -7.05
CA LYS A 9 -8.68 0.88 -8.06
C LYS A 9 -8.59 -0.64 -7.99
N LYS A 10 -9.69 -1.31 -7.64
CA LYS A 10 -9.76 -2.78 -7.63
C LYS A 10 -9.51 -3.31 -9.05
N VAL A 11 -8.62 -4.28 -9.18
CA VAL A 11 -8.36 -5.01 -10.44
C VAL A 11 -9.07 -6.35 -10.40
N ASN A 12 -8.91 -7.09 -9.30
CA ASN A 12 -9.64 -8.31 -8.99
C ASN A 12 -9.81 -8.44 -7.45
N GLU A 13 -10.18 -9.61 -6.94
CA GLU A 13 -10.41 -9.82 -5.49
C GLU A 13 -9.17 -9.58 -4.64
N VAL A 14 -7.99 -9.87 -5.16
CA VAL A 14 -6.71 -9.84 -4.41
C VAL A 14 -5.71 -8.82 -4.95
N GLU A 15 -5.99 -8.19 -6.10
CA GLU A 15 -5.10 -7.20 -6.74
C GLU A 15 -5.80 -5.86 -6.98
N TRP A 16 -5.04 -4.80 -6.70
CA TRP A 16 -5.50 -3.42 -6.74
C TRP A 16 -4.41 -2.56 -7.38
N THR A 17 -4.80 -1.50 -8.07
CA THR A 17 -3.88 -0.45 -8.51
C THR A 17 -3.85 0.64 -7.45
N LEU A 18 -2.64 1.00 -6.99
CA LEU A 18 -2.38 2.05 -6.03
C LEU A 18 -1.72 3.25 -6.73
N CYS A 19 -2.21 4.45 -6.44
CA CYS A 19 -1.53 5.68 -6.79
C CYS A 19 -1.53 6.62 -5.58
N ILE A 20 -0.35 6.93 -5.06
CA ILE A 20 -0.16 7.94 -4.02
C ILE A 20 0.27 9.23 -4.71
N ARG A 21 -0.63 10.22 -4.73
CA ARG A 21 -0.41 11.56 -5.28
C ARG A 21 0.13 12.47 -4.19
N ASP A 22 1.42 12.73 -4.27
CA ASP A 22 2.14 13.69 -3.43
C ASP A 22 3.22 14.37 -4.29
N ASN A 23 4.24 14.99 -3.70
CA ASN A 23 5.39 15.58 -4.40
C ASN A 23 6.11 14.60 -5.36
N ILE A 24 5.95 13.30 -5.16
CA ILE A 24 6.34 12.23 -6.08
C ILE A 24 5.11 11.35 -6.27
N MET A 25 4.71 11.15 -7.52
CA MET A 25 3.58 10.28 -7.85
C MET A 25 4.02 8.83 -7.80
N LEU A 26 3.67 8.13 -6.72
CA LEU A 26 4.00 6.72 -6.55
C LEU A 26 2.86 5.87 -7.14
N ARG A 27 3.13 5.20 -8.26
CA ARG A 27 2.17 4.26 -8.86
C ARG A 27 2.65 2.84 -8.71
N GLY A 28 1.75 1.99 -8.24
CA GLY A 28 2.06 0.59 -8.09
C GLY A 28 0.88 -0.35 -8.17
N LYS A 29 1.20 -1.64 -8.16
CA LYS A 29 0.22 -2.69 -7.95
C LYS A 29 0.29 -3.13 -6.51
N LEU A 30 -0.88 -3.29 -5.92
CA LEU A 30 -1.07 -3.81 -4.59
C LEU A 30 -1.63 -5.23 -4.71
N LYS A 31 -1.03 -6.18 -4.01
CA LYS A 31 -1.53 -7.56 -3.92
C LYS A 31 -1.75 -7.92 -2.45
N VAL A 32 -2.96 -8.37 -2.14
CA VAL A 32 -3.33 -8.89 -0.82
C VAL A 32 -3.13 -10.39 -0.82
N ILE A 33 -2.29 -10.87 0.09
CA ILE A 33 -2.00 -12.28 0.27
C ILE A 33 -2.50 -12.67 1.67
N ILE A 34 -3.47 -13.58 1.72
CA ILE A 34 -4.13 -14.02 2.95
C ILE A 34 -3.59 -15.39 3.33
N TYR A 35 -2.75 -15.42 4.38
CA TYR A 35 -2.28 -16.63 5.07
C TYR A 35 -2.46 -16.42 6.59
N LEU A 36 -1.65 -17.08 7.43
CA LEU A 36 -1.58 -16.81 8.87
C LEU A 36 -1.22 -15.34 9.19
N LEU A 37 -0.48 -14.70 8.27
CA LEU A 37 -0.17 -13.28 8.24
C LEU A 37 -0.66 -12.71 6.91
N GLU A 38 -1.39 -11.59 6.98
CA GLU A 38 -1.86 -10.85 5.82
C GLU A 38 -0.70 -10.00 5.27
N LYS A 39 -0.42 -10.08 3.97
CA LYS A 39 0.60 -9.23 3.35
C LYS A 39 0.00 -8.39 2.26
N ILE A 40 0.36 -7.12 2.26
CA ILE A 40 0.07 -6.17 1.20
C ILE A 40 1.39 -5.86 0.50
N GLU A 41 1.59 -6.43 -0.67
CA GLU A 41 2.77 -6.20 -1.50
C GLU A 41 2.50 -5.06 -2.47
N ILE A 42 3.41 -4.09 -2.54
CA ILE A 42 3.28 -2.90 -3.38
C ILE A 42 4.49 -2.80 -4.30
N THR A 43 4.27 -2.97 -5.60
CA THR A 43 5.33 -2.79 -6.62
C THR A 43 5.21 -1.42 -7.26
N PHE A 44 6.17 -0.53 -7.01
CA PHE A 44 6.28 0.78 -7.65
C PHE A 44 7.11 0.71 -8.92
N ARG A 45 6.62 1.36 -9.99
CA ARG A 45 7.31 1.40 -11.30
C ARG A 45 8.05 2.70 -11.59
N ASN A 46 7.77 3.76 -10.83
CA ASN A 46 8.43 5.04 -11.01
C ASN A 46 8.33 5.88 -9.71
N PRO A 47 9.43 6.05 -8.96
CA PRO A 47 10.67 5.28 -9.09
C PRO A 47 10.44 3.78 -8.85
N ASP A 48 11.34 2.94 -9.38
CA ASP A 48 11.29 1.50 -9.11
C ASP A 48 11.52 1.22 -7.63
N GLY A 49 10.65 0.40 -7.06
CA GLY A 49 10.72 0.04 -5.67
C GLY A 49 9.67 -0.99 -5.28
N TYR A 50 9.90 -1.61 -4.14
CA TYR A 50 9.06 -2.67 -3.60
C TYR A 50 8.76 -2.39 -2.14
N GLY A 51 7.47 -2.26 -1.81
CA GLY A 51 6.98 -2.08 -0.45
C GLY A 51 6.21 -3.31 0.02
N VAL A 52 6.29 -3.61 1.31
CA VAL A 52 5.47 -4.65 1.95
C VAL A 52 4.91 -4.08 3.25
N ILE A 53 3.60 -4.20 3.41
CA ILE A 53 2.91 -3.96 4.68
C ILE A 53 2.45 -5.33 5.18
N GLU A 54 2.98 -5.73 6.33
CA GLU A 54 2.59 -6.97 7.00
C GLU A 54 1.53 -6.66 8.05
N LEU A 55 0.48 -7.46 8.02
CA LEU A 55 -0.71 -7.32 8.82
C LEU A 55 -0.94 -8.62 9.60
N ASN A 56 -1.47 -8.47 10.81
CA ASN A 56 -2.00 -9.58 11.60
C ASN A 56 -3.38 -9.20 12.11
N GLN A 57 -4.41 -9.93 11.66
CA GLN A 57 -5.81 -9.64 11.97
C GLN A 57 -6.13 -8.17 11.66
N GLY A 58 -5.64 -7.67 10.52
CA GLY A 58 -5.82 -6.30 10.12
C GLY A 58 -5.10 -5.23 10.93
N LYS A 59 -4.19 -5.58 11.86
CA LYS A 59 -3.27 -4.65 12.52
C LYS A 59 -1.94 -4.65 11.80
N ILE A 60 -1.39 -3.46 11.53
CA ILE A 60 -0.08 -3.31 10.89
C ILE A 60 1.00 -3.77 11.88
N LEU A 61 1.76 -4.80 11.50
CA LEU A 61 2.92 -5.28 12.26
C LEU A 61 4.22 -4.64 11.78
N ASN A 62 4.38 -4.51 10.47
CA ASN A 62 5.62 -4.08 9.87
C ASN A 62 5.37 -3.39 8.53
N ILE A 63 6.22 -2.41 8.21
CA ILE A 63 6.22 -1.69 6.94
C ILE A 63 7.66 -1.63 6.46
N SER A 64 7.89 -2.21 5.28
CA SER A 64 9.19 -2.18 4.62
C SER A 64 9.04 -1.58 3.22
N TYR A 65 10.11 -0.94 2.77
CA TYR A 65 10.25 -0.48 1.40
C TYR A 65 11.71 -0.63 1.01
N LYS A 66 11.96 -1.08 -0.22
CA LYS A 66 13.28 -1.20 -0.83
C LYS A 66 13.23 -0.55 -2.21
N GLY A 67 14.11 0.41 -2.46
CA GLY A 67 14.17 1.10 -3.75
C GLY A 67 14.79 2.49 -3.64
N ILE A 68 14.68 3.27 -4.73
CA ILE A 68 15.18 4.65 -4.75
C ILE A 68 14.42 5.48 -3.72
N LEU A 69 15.11 6.41 -3.04
CA LEU A 69 14.55 7.27 -1.99
C LEU A 69 13.93 6.46 -0.83
N GLU A 70 14.60 5.37 -0.42
CA GLU A 70 14.09 4.38 0.52
C GLU A 70 13.45 4.99 1.77
N SER A 71 14.20 5.83 2.49
CA SER A 71 13.72 6.47 3.73
C SER A 71 12.46 7.31 3.51
N LYS A 72 12.46 8.15 2.47
CA LYS A 72 11.35 9.07 2.16
C LYS A 72 10.08 8.33 1.72
N ILE A 73 10.21 7.26 0.93
CA ILE A 73 9.06 6.49 0.47
C ILE A 73 8.54 5.58 1.57
N LYS A 74 9.44 4.98 2.37
CA LYS A 74 9.06 4.22 3.57
C LYS A 74 8.24 5.08 4.52
N GLU A 75 8.70 6.30 4.82
CA GLU A 75 7.96 7.23 5.70
C GLU A 75 6.56 7.53 5.16
N LYS A 76 6.44 7.81 3.86
CA LYS A 76 5.14 8.05 3.22
C LYS A 76 4.22 6.84 3.25
N LEU A 77 4.76 5.65 2.97
CA LEU A 77 4.03 4.39 3.07
C LEU A 77 3.53 4.19 4.50
N THR A 78 4.35 4.48 5.51
CA THR A 78 3.96 4.42 6.91
C THR A 78 2.84 5.39 7.25
N GLN A 79 2.87 6.62 6.74
CA GLN A 79 1.79 7.59 6.95
C GLN A 79 0.49 7.18 6.23
N CYS A 80 0.60 6.55 5.07
CA CYS A 80 -0.54 6.17 4.23
C CYS A 80 -1.14 4.81 4.58
N SER A 81 -0.40 3.95 5.28
CA SER A 81 -0.76 2.55 5.51
C SER A 81 -2.08 2.37 6.28
N PRO A 82 -2.46 3.19 7.29
CA PRO A 82 -3.73 2.98 7.98
C PRO A 82 -4.92 3.16 7.03
N ILE A 83 -4.92 4.26 6.27
CA ILE A 83 -5.97 4.58 5.29
C ILE A 83 -6.07 3.48 4.22
N LEU A 84 -4.91 2.99 3.78
CA LEU A 84 -4.81 1.96 2.75
C LEU A 84 -5.36 0.62 3.23
N VAL A 85 -5.05 0.22 4.47
CA VAL A 85 -5.57 -0.99 5.12
C VAL A 85 -7.08 -0.90 5.33
N ASP A 86 -7.57 0.23 5.86
CA ASP A 86 -9.00 0.45 6.09
C ASP A 86 -9.79 0.40 4.78
N THR A 87 -9.29 1.07 3.73
CA THR A 87 -9.94 1.07 2.40
C THR A 87 -9.97 -0.33 1.79
N ILE A 88 -8.94 -1.14 2.00
CA ILE A 88 -8.91 -2.53 1.52
C ILE A 88 -9.96 -3.34 2.26
N LYS A 89 -9.96 -3.32 3.59
CA LYS A 89 -10.96 -4.03 4.41
C LYS A 89 -12.39 -3.69 4.02
N GLU A 90 -12.70 -2.40 3.86
CA GLU A 90 -14.04 -1.94 3.47
C GLU A 90 -14.50 -2.50 2.11
N LYS A 91 -13.58 -2.74 1.16
CA LYS A 91 -13.96 -3.22 -0.19
C LYS A 91 -13.63 -4.68 -0.44
N THR A 92 -12.94 -5.34 0.48
CA THR A 92 -12.73 -6.79 0.46
C THR A 92 -13.75 -7.55 1.29
N CYS A 93 -14.54 -6.89 2.16
CA CYS A 93 -15.62 -7.50 2.98
C CYS A 93 -15.46 -9.02 3.15
N PHE A 94 -14.58 -9.39 4.07
CA PHE A 94 -14.72 -10.67 4.77
C PHE A 94 -15.77 -10.48 5.88
#